data_AF-A0A843XCC8-F1
#
_entry.id   AF-A0A843XCC8-F1
#
_cell.length_a   1.000
_cell.length_b   1.000
_cell.length_c   1.000
_cell.angle_alpha   90.00
_cell.angle_beta   90.00
_cell.angle_gamma   90.00
#
_symmetry.space_group_name_H-M   'P 1'
#
loop_
_entity.id
_entity.type
_entity.pdbx_description
1 polymer ?
#
loop_
_entity_poly.entity_id
_entity_poly.type
_entity_poly.pdbx_seq_one_letter_code
_entity_poly.pdbx_strand_id
1 'polypeptide(L)' 'MQGLVQSMQTQVHTQAALQAQQAQAQVPAPQADHGGPSIMERFKRMSPPSFKGKSDPLLAESWMGEIEKIF' A
#
# COMPACT_ATOMS: atom_id res chain seq x y z
N MET A 1 -53.08 -6.32 -16.22
CA MET A 1 -52.26 -6.59 -15.01
C MET A 1 -50.83 -7.03 -15.31
N GLN A 2 -50.48 -7.57 -16.48
CA GLN A 2 -49.10 -8.03 -16.79
C GLN A 2 -48.06 -6.91 -17.01
N GLY A 3 -48.47 -5.72 -17.48
CA GLY A 3 -47.53 -4.60 -17.70
C GLY A 3 -46.88 -4.05 -16.42
N LEU A 4 -47.59 -4.08 -15.29
CA LEU A 4 -47.12 -3.52 -14.01
C LEU A 4 -45.94 -4.33 -13.44
N VAL A 5 -45.97 -5.65 -13.60
CA VAL A 5 -44.90 -6.55 -13.14
C VAL A 5 -43.62 -6.35 -13.96
N GLN A 6 -43.76 -6.06 -15.26
CA GLN A 6 -42.63 -5.80 -16.14
C GLN A 6 -41.96 -4.45 -15.83
N SER A 7 -42.74 -3.41 -15.55
CA SER A 7 -42.20 -2.12 -15.11
C SER A 7 -41.47 -2.20 -13.77
N MET A 8 -41.99 -3.00 -12.83
CA MET A 8 -41.36 -3.19 -11.53
C MET A 8 -40.02 -3.90 -11.68
N GLN A 9 -39.95 -4.94 -12.52
CA GLN A 9 -38.73 -5.70 -12.76
C GLN A 9 -37.61 -4.83 -13.36
N THR A 10 -37.93 -3.95 -14.31
CA THR A 10 -36.95 -3.00 -14.87
C THR A 10 -36.44 -2.01 -13.83
N GLN A 11 -37.31 -1.55 -12.93
CA GLN A 11 -36.93 -0.59 -11.90
C GLN A 11 -35.93 -1.20 -10.89
N VAL A 12 -36.11 -2.47 -10.51
CA VAL A 12 -35.17 -3.14 -9.58
C VAL A 12 -33.80 -3.35 -10.22
N HIS A 13 -33.74 -3.72 -11.50
CA HIS A 13 -32.47 -3.92 -12.22
C HIS A 13 -31.66 -2.62 -12.33
N THR A 14 -32.32 -1.50 -12.64
CA THR A 14 -31.64 -0.19 -12.72
C THR A 14 -31.10 0.26 -11.37
N GLN A 15 -31.85 0.02 -10.29
CA GLN A 15 -31.41 0.39 -8.95
C GLN A 15 -30.22 -0.45 -8.48
N ALA A 16 -30.22 -1.76 -8.77
CA ALA A 16 -29.10 -2.65 -8.44
C ALA A 16 -27.81 -2.28 -9.20
N ALA A 17 -27.91 -1.89 -10.47
CA ALA A 17 -26.76 -1.49 -11.28
C ALA A 17 -26.08 -0.21 -10.74
N LEU A 18 -26.87 0.77 -10.30
CA LEU A 18 -26.35 2.02 -9.73
C LEU A 18 -25.63 1.77 -8.39
N GLN A 19 -26.15 0.87 -7.55
CA GLN A 19 -25.48 0.47 -6.30
C GLN A 19 -24.16 -0.25 -6.55
N ALA A 20 -24.11 -1.15 -7.54
CA ALA A 20 -22.88 -1.86 -7.91
C ALA A 20 -21.79 -0.89 -8.43
N GLN A 21 -22.17 0.14 -9.19
CA GLN A 21 -21.24 1.17 -9.66
C GLN A 21 -20.66 2.00 -8.50
N GLN A 22 -21.46 2.33 -7.49
CA GLN A 22 -20.97 3.04 -6.30
C GLN A 22 -20.02 2.19 -5.45
N ALA A 23 -20.29 0.89 -5.31
CA ALA A 23 -19.41 -0.03 -4.58
C ALA A 23 -18.06 -0.24 -5.30
N GLN A 24 -18.04 -0.19 -6.64
CA GLN A 24 -16.80 -0.31 -7.42
C GLN A 24 -15.98 0.98 -7.49
N ALA A 25 -16.60 2.15 -7.26
CA ALA A 25 -15.88 3.43 -7.16
C ALA A 25 -15.10 3.57 -5.82
N GLN A 26 -15.39 2.72 -4.84
CA GLN A 26 -14.61 2.58 -3.61
C GLN A 26 -13.47 1.58 -3.84
N VAL A 27 -12.58 1.86 -4.78
CA VAL A 27 -11.23 1.28 -4.71
C VAL A 27 -10.60 1.88 -3.45
N PRO A 28 -10.26 1.09 -2.41
CA PRO A 28 -9.47 1.62 -1.31
C PRO A 28 -8.15 2.10 -1.93
N ALA A 29 -7.91 3.41 -1.86
CA ALA A 29 -6.58 3.93 -2.12
C ALA A 29 -5.60 3.14 -1.23
N PRO A 30 -4.40 2.78 -1.72
CA PRO A 30 -3.41 2.13 -0.88
C PRO A 30 -3.26 3.01 0.36
N GLN A 31 -3.66 2.46 1.51
CA GLN A 31 -3.53 3.12 2.79
C GLN A 31 -2.04 3.34 2.96
N ALA A 32 -1.57 4.56 2.68
CA ALA A 32 -0.23 4.93 3.09
C ALA A 32 -0.19 4.76 4.61
N ASP A 33 0.87 4.12 5.07
CA ASP A 33 1.15 3.80 6.47
C ASP A 33 1.19 5.10 7.29
N HIS A 34 0.03 5.62 7.69
CA HIS A 34 -0.13 6.97 8.24
C HIS A 34 0.00 7.05 9.76
N GLY A 35 0.44 5.97 10.42
CA GLY A 35 0.54 5.92 11.88
C GLY A 35 1.94 5.67 12.43
N GLY A 36 2.88 5.21 11.60
CA GLY A 36 4.22 4.81 12.02
C GLY A 36 5.31 5.69 11.40
N PRO A 37 6.49 5.79 12.04
CA PRO A 37 7.66 6.31 11.36
C PRO A 37 7.95 5.43 10.13
N SER A 38 8.21 6.08 8.99
CA SER A 38 8.61 5.43 7.75
C SER A 38 9.75 4.43 8.02
N ILE A 39 9.86 3.38 7.19
CA ILE A 39 11.00 2.45 7.19
C ILE A 39 12.33 3.23 7.22
N MET A 40 12.41 4.35 6.48
CA MET A 40 13.58 5.24 6.48
C MET A 40 13.82 5.91 7.82
N GLU A 41 12.78 6.38 8.51
CA GLU A 41 12.90 7.01 9.82
C GLU A 41 13.30 5.99 10.90
N ARG A 42 12.75 4.78 10.84
CA ARG A 42 13.17 3.66 11.70
C ARG A 42 14.64 3.34 11.48
N PHE A 43 15.06 3.23 10.22
CA PHE A 43 16.47 3.00 9.86
C PHE A 43 17.38 4.10 10.41
N LYS A 44 17.03 5.38 10.24
CA LYS A 44 17.81 6.50 10.81
C LYS A 44 17.91 6.45 12.33
N ARG A 45 16.84 6.07 13.04
CA ARG A 45 16.85 5.96 14.52
C ARG A 45 17.82 4.88 15.02
N MET A 46 18.09 3.85 14.22
CA MET A 46 19.07 2.81 14.55
C MET A 46 20.52 3.26 14.38
N SER A 47 20.76 4.48 13.88
CA SER A 47 22.08 5.08 13.71
C SER A 47 23.07 4.16 12.96
N PRO A 48 22.74 3.77 11.70
CA PRO A 48 23.58 2.88 10.90
C PRO A 48 24.97 3.48 10.67
N PRO A 49 26.03 2.64 10.64
CA PRO A 49 27.37 3.13 10.35
C PRO A 49 27.43 3.75 8.95
N SER A 50 28.14 4.87 8.82
CA SER A 50 28.34 5.51 7.51
C SER A 50 29.42 4.80 6.71
N PHE A 51 29.15 4.50 5.45
CA PHE A 51 30.18 4.05 4.52
C PHE A 51 31.11 5.21 4.15
N LYS A 52 32.43 4.99 4.25
CA LYS A 52 33.44 6.03 3.97
C LYS A 52 33.98 5.98 2.53
N GLY A 53 33.47 5.09 1.67
CA GLY A 53 33.82 5.07 0.25
C GLY A 53 35.28 4.70 -0.02
N LYS A 54 35.78 3.64 0.60
CA LYS A 54 37.16 3.16 0.38
C LYS A 54 37.19 2.16 -0.78
N SER A 55 38.30 2.15 -1.53
CA SER A 55 38.55 1.22 -2.65
C SER A 55 38.86 -0.22 -2.20
N ASP A 56 38.97 -0.45 -0.89
CA ASP A 56 39.23 -1.76 -0.33
C ASP A 56 37.92 -2.57 -0.26
N PRO A 57 37.81 -3.70 -0.98
CA PRO A 57 36.60 -4.51 -0.99
C PRO A 57 36.25 -5.12 0.38
N LEU A 58 37.24 -5.45 1.21
CA LEU A 58 36.99 -6.06 2.54
C LEU A 58 36.33 -5.07 3.51
N LEU A 59 36.64 -3.78 3.35
CA LEU A 59 36.00 -2.71 4.10
C LEU A 59 34.54 -2.51 3.70
N ALA A 60 34.21 -2.73 2.42
CA ALA A 60 32.83 -2.71 1.96
C ALA A 60 32.04 -3.92 2.51
N GLU A 61 32.62 -5.12 2.48
CA GLU A 61 32.00 -6.32 3.06
C GLU A 61 31.78 -6.17 4.57
N SER A 62 32.79 -5.69 5.30
CA SER A 62 32.67 -5.45 6.74
C SER A 62 31.58 -4.43 7.05
N TRP A 63 31.45 -3.36 6.26
CA TRP A 63 30.38 -2.37 6.43
C TRP A 63 29.00 -2.96 6.15
N MET A 64 28.85 -3.78 5.10
CA MET A 64 27.59 -4.47 4.82
C MET A 64 27.18 -5.39 5.97
N GLY A 65 28.12 -6.16 6.52
CA GLY A 65 27.85 -7.03 7.68
C GLY A 65 27.38 -6.27 8.92
N GLU A 66 27.86 -5.04 9.14
CA GLU A 66 27.35 -4.19 10.23
C GLU A 66 25.94 -3.63 9.95
N ILE A 67 25.63 -3.33 8.69
CA ILE A 67 24.29 -2.89 8.27
C ILE A 67 23.28 -4.04 8.36
N GLU A 68 23.66 -5.27 8.03
CA GLU A 68 22.77 -6.44 8.11
C GLU A 68 22.31 -6.72 9.54
N LYS A 69 23.10 -6.40 10.57
CA LYS A 69 22.70 -6.55 11.98
C LYS A 69 21.53 -5.65 12.41
N ILE A 70 21.20 -4.65 11.60
CA ILE A 70 20.14 -3.67 11.88
C ILE A 70 18.76 -4.19 11.42
N PHE A 71 18.74 -5.14 10.48
CA PHE A 71 17.53 -5.71 9.89
C PHE A 71 17.26 -7.12 10.45
#